data_AF-A0A7K0K2I6-F1
#
_entry.id   AF-A0A7K0K2I6-F1
#
_cell.length_a   1.000
_cell.length_b   1.000
_cell.length_c   1.000
_cell.angle_alpha   90.00
_cell.angle_beta   90.00
_cell.angle_gamma   90.00
#
_symmetry.space_group_name_H-M   'P 1'
#
loop_
_entity.id
_entity.type
_entity.pdbx_description
1 polymer ?
#
loop_
_entity_poly.entity_id
_entity_poly.type
_entity_poly.pdbx_seq_one_letter_code
_entity_poly.pdbx_strand_id
1 'polypeptide(L)'
;MSSYSYGIDFFSDELLETEVQKVLIKARGKSEPNPYKNVIDPYAALLEAAALNTELTSWVDLELSRQENKRLTNAIGDFHQTLLGNLPGWESTGSSGGLIDLKHEQPFGTRQTPVLAEVKNKYNTMNSGSAADVFTRFQKYLSIPEYKHYTCYLVQVIQKSVHDDVPWVISQRGKQENIRLISAAKVYELSTGDKSSFPKLFSAVRQILEIKHGMTFDAEDLNVLQRILNGAPSFRA
;
A
#
# COMPACT_ATOMS: atom_id res chain seq x y z
N MET A 1 -16.43 12.21 -25.07
CA MET A 1 -15.56 11.15 -24.53
C MET A 1 -16.47 10.14 -23.84
N SER A 2 -16.38 8.87 -24.18
CA SER A 2 -17.13 7.80 -23.49
C SER A 2 -16.71 7.77 -22.02
N SER A 3 -17.61 8.09 -21.09
CA SER A 3 -17.38 7.85 -19.66
C SER A 3 -17.52 6.35 -19.43
N TYR A 4 -16.40 5.65 -19.44
CA TYR A 4 -16.37 4.27 -18.97
C TYR A 4 -16.54 4.30 -17.46
N SER A 5 -17.52 3.55 -16.94
CA SER A 5 -17.61 3.29 -15.51
C SER A 5 -16.90 1.98 -15.19
N TYR A 6 -15.99 2.00 -14.24
CA TYR A 6 -15.24 0.80 -13.82
C TYR A 6 -15.94 -0.02 -12.73
N GLY A 7 -17.20 0.31 -12.41
CA GLY A 7 -18.02 -0.44 -11.45
C GLY A 7 -17.76 -0.12 -9.97
N ILE A 8 -17.22 1.07 -9.69
CA ILE A 8 -17.03 1.63 -8.35
C ILE A 8 -17.70 3.01 -8.25
N ASP A 9 -18.14 3.39 -7.06
CA ASP A 9 -18.89 4.63 -6.78
C ASP A 9 -18.30 5.46 -5.63
N PHE A 10 -17.25 4.98 -4.97
CA PHE A 10 -16.65 5.62 -3.80
C PHE A 10 -15.55 6.64 -4.14
N PHE A 11 -15.15 6.77 -5.41
CA PHE A 11 -14.46 7.92 -5.97
C PHE A 11 -14.63 7.95 -7.50
N SER A 12 -14.22 9.04 -8.18
CA SER A 12 -14.44 9.18 -9.62
C SER A 12 -13.52 8.29 -10.47
N ASP A 13 -14.01 7.90 -11.64
CA ASP A 13 -13.22 7.14 -12.62
C ASP A 13 -11.96 7.92 -13.04
N GLU A 14 -12.03 9.25 -13.16
CA GLU A 14 -10.88 10.10 -13.50
C GLU A 14 -9.78 10.07 -12.44
N LEU A 15 -10.15 10.01 -11.15
CA LEU A 15 -9.17 9.88 -10.07
C LEU A 15 -8.42 8.55 -10.22
N LEU A 16 -9.15 7.45 -10.41
CA LEU A 16 -8.53 6.14 -10.53
C LEU A 16 -7.63 6.03 -11.76
N GLU A 17 -8.10 6.50 -12.93
CA GLU A 17 -7.28 6.56 -14.15
C GLU A 17 -6.01 7.37 -13.93
N THR A 18 -6.13 8.54 -13.28
CA THR A 18 -5.00 9.42 -12.98
C THR A 18 -3.98 8.74 -12.07
N GLU A 19 -4.42 8.09 -11.00
CA GLU A 19 -3.54 7.42 -10.05
C GLU A 19 -2.88 6.17 -10.66
N VAL A 20 -3.59 5.38 -11.46
CA VAL A 20 -2.99 4.26 -12.22
C VAL A 20 -1.91 4.78 -13.17
N GLN A 21 -2.20 5.83 -13.93
CA GLN A 21 -1.24 6.41 -14.86
C GLN A 21 0.00 6.97 -14.15
N LYS A 22 -0.16 7.59 -12.96
CA LYS A 22 0.97 8.04 -12.15
C LYS A 22 1.89 6.90 -11.74
N VAL A 23 1.34 5.74 -11.35
CA VAL A 23 2.13 4.55 -11.02
C VAL A 23 2.94 4.08 -12.22
N LEU A 24 2.31 3.96 -13.39
CA LEU A 24 2.97 3.49 -14.61
C LEU A 24 4.07 4.46 -15.09
N ILE A 25 3.84 5.78 -15.02
CA ILE A 25 4.86 6.79 -15.37
C ILE A 25 6.05 6.72 -14.40
N LYS A 26 5.79 6.63 -13.09
CA LYS A 26 6.86 6.52 -12.08
C LYS A 26 7.69 5.26 -12.27
N ALA A 27 7.05 4.14 -12.62
CA ALA A 27 7.71 2.87 -12.85
C ALA A 27 8.64 2.89 -14.08
N ARG A 28 8.19 3.49 -15.18
CA ARG A 28 8.96 3.55 -16.45
C ARG A 28 10.20 4.45 -16.39
N GLY A 29 10.27 5.37 -15.41
CA GLY A 29 11.40 6.28 -15.24
C GLY A 29 11.58 7.27 -16.41
N LYS A 30 12.31 8.37 -16.18
CA LYS A 30 12.71 9.33 -17.23
C LYS A 30 14.23 9.47 -17.37
N SER A 31 14.99 8.82 -16.49
CA SER A 31 16.45 8.91 -16.42
C SER A 31 17.08 7.69 -17.06
N GLU A 32 18.23 7.84 -17.68
CA GLU A 32 19.06 6.71 -18.12
C GLU A 32 19.27 5.71 -16.96
N PRO A 33 19.18 4.40 -17.22
CA PRO A 33 19.46 3.38 -16.22
C PRO A 33 20.90 3.55 -15.70
N ASN A 34 21.04 3.76 -14.39
CA ASN A 34 22.34 3.83 -13.74
C ASN A 34 22.36 2.87 -12.55
N PRO A 35 22.98 1.69 -12.68
CA PRO A 35 23.05 0.71 -11.59
C PRO A 35 23.84 1.25 -10.40
N TYR A 36 24.78 2.17 -10.64
CA TYR A 36 25.66 2.76 -9.64
C TYR A 36 25.08 4.02 -8.99
N LYS A 37 23.78 4.32 -9.19
CA LYS A 37 23.13 5.45 -8.54
C LYS A 37 23.23 5.39 -7.01
N ASN A 38 23.20 4.18 -6.44
CA ASN A 38 23.48 3.93 -5.04
C ASN A 38 24.81 3.18 -4.91
N VAL A 39 25.43 3.26 -3.73
CA VAL A 39 26.60 2.45 -3.42
C VAL A 39 26.19 0.97 -3.48
N ILE A 40 26.90 0.22 -4.34
CA ILE A 40 26.76 -1.23 -4.44
C ILE A 40 27.77 -1.87 -3.48
N ASP A 41 27.32 -2.89 -2.74
CA ASP A 41 28.22 -3.74 -1.97
C ASP A 41 28.87 -4.77 -2.93
N PRO A 42 30.20 -4.70 -3.16
CA PRO A 42 30.87 -5.60 -4.08
C PRO A 42 30.88 -7.06 -3.60
N TYR A 43 30.82 -7.31 -2.28
CA TYR A 43 30.70 -8.68 -1.75
C TYR A 43 29.34 -9.26 -2.03
N ALA A 44 28.27 -8.48 -1.82
CA ALA A 44 26.92 -8.90 -2.15
C ALA A 44 26.78 -9.20 -3.63
N ALA A 45 27.27 -8.31 -4.51
CA ALA A 45 27.23 -8.51 -5.95
C ALA A 45 27.93 -9.81 -6.39
N LEU A 46 29.13 -10.08 -5.86
CA LEU A 46 29.89 -11.29 -6.18
C LEU A 46 29.17 -12.56 -5.68
N LEU A 47 28.67 -12.55 -4.45
CA LEU A 47 28.00 -13.70 -3.85
C LEU A 47 26.63 -13.97 -4.47
N GLU A 48 25.87 -12.94 -4.81
CA GLU A 48 24.58 -13.07 -5.51
C GLU A 48 24.77 -13.58 -6.93
N ALA A 49 25.77 -13.07 -7.67
CA ALA A 49 26.10 -13.57 -9.00
C ALA A 49 26.46 -15.06 -8.97
N ALA A 50 27.27 -15.48 -7.99
CA ALA A 50 27.60 -16.89 -7.77
C ALA A 50 26.37 -17.73 -7.37
N ALA A 51 25.53 -17.22 -6.47
CA ALA A 51 24.32 -17.92 -6.00
C ALA A 51 23.27 -18.11 -7.10
N LEU A 52 23.17 -17.16 -8.03
CA LEU A 52 22.27 -17.20 -9.18
C LEU A 52 22.90 -17.84 -10.42
N ASN A 53 24.17 -18.28 -10.33
CA ASN A 53 24.95 -18.83 -11.45
C ASN A 53 24.91 -17.93 -12.70
N THR A 54 25.18 -16.63 -12.50
CA THR A 54 25.16 -15.60 -13.54
C THR A 54 26.46 -14.80 -13.58
N GLU A 55 26.78 -14.21 -14.73
CA GLU A 55 27.90 -13.27 -14.85
C GLU A 55 27.60 -11.94 -14.15
N LEU A 56 28.65 -11.22 -13.70
CA LEU A 56 28.51 -9.91 -13.05
C LEU A 56 27.87 -8.86 -13.97
N THR A 57 28.11 -8.95 -15.27
CA THR A 57 27.48 -8.10 -16.30
C THR A 57 25.96 -8.29 -16.30
N SER A 58 25.48 -9.53 -16.27
CA SER A 58 24.05 -9.83 -16.15
C SER A 58 23.48 -9.53 -14.77
N TRP A 59 24.29 -9.63 -13.71
CA TRP A 59 23.87 -9.20 -12.36
C TRP A 59 23.57 -7.69 -12.31
N VAL A 60 24.27 -6.86 -13.10
CA VAL A 60 23.96 -5.43 -13.21
C VAL A 60 22.53 -5.19 -13.69
N ASP A 61 22.00 -6.01 -14.61
CA ASP A 61 20.61 -5.91 -15.08
C ASP A 61 19.62 -6.29 -13.96
N LEU A 62 19.99 -7.23 -13.10
CA LEU A 62 19.21 -7.57 -11.90
C LEU A 62 19.19 -6.42 -10.90
N GLU A 63 20.31 -5.73 -10.69
CA GLU A 63 20.38 -4.55 -9.83
C GLU A 63 19.53 -3.39 -10.38
N LEU A 64 19.57 -3.16 -11.70
CA LEU A 64 18.67 -2.20 -12.36
C LEU A 64 17.21 -2.55 -12.12
N SER A 65 16.83 -3.80 -12.37
CA SER A 65 15.47 -4.32 -12.14
C SER A 65 15.05 -4.17 -10.67
N ARG A 66 15.96 -4.41 -9.72
CA ARG A 66 15.71 -4.22 -8.29
C ARG A 66 15.45 -2.75 -7.95
N GLN A 67 16.20 -1.82 -8.55
CA GLN A 67 15.98 -0.38 -8.36
C GLN A 67 14.64 0.07 -8.94
N GLU A 68 14.25 -0.43 -10.11
CA GLU A 68 12.94 -0.18 -10.73
C GLU A 68 11.81 -0.72 -9.85
N ASN A 69 11.94 -1.97 -9.38
CA ASN A 69 10.99 -2.59 -8.46
C ASN A 69 10.80 -1.77 -7.17
N LYS A 70 11.86 -1.19 -6.63
CA LYS A 70 11.77 -0.28 -5.47
C LYS A 70 10.97 0.99 -5.80
N ARG A 71 11.20 1.60 -6.97
CA ARG A 71 10.45 2.79 -7.42
C ARG A 71 8.97 2.46 -7.62
N LEU A 72 8.66 1.34 -8.27
CA LEU A 72 7.30 0.86 -8.47
C LEU A 72 6.61 0.59 -7.12
N THR A 73 7.29 -0.07 -6.19
CA THR A 73 6.75 -0.35 -4.85
C THR A 73 6.39 0.94 -4.10
N ASN A 74 7.24 1.97 -4.18
CA ASN A 74 6.96 3.27 -3.60
C ASN A 74 5.75 3.95 -4.28
N ALA A 75 5.69 3.90 -5.61
CA ALA A 75 4.57 4.47 -6.37
C ALA A 75 3.23 3.78 -6.02
N ILE A 76 3.23 2.46 -5.81
CA ILE A 76 2.05 1.71 -5.34
C ILE A 76 1.68 2.12 -3.90
N GLY A 77 2.66 2.41 -3.05
CA GLY A 77 2.43 2.98 -1.72
C GLY A 77 1.68 4.30 -1.78
N ASP A 78 2.19 5.25 -2.58
CA ASP A 78 1.56 6.55 -2.81
C ASP A 78 0.14 6.39 -3.38
N PHE A 79 -0.04 5.48 -4.34
CA PHE A 79 -1.34 5.16 -4.95
C PHE A 79 -2.36 4.75 -3.89
N HIS A 80 -2.02 3.79 -3.02
CA HIS A 80 -2.94 3.34 -1.98
C HIS A 80 -3.24 4.42 -0.93
N GLN A 81 -2.25 5.23 -0.54
CA GLN A 81 -2.47 6.35 0.37
C GLN A 81 -3.43 7.37 -0.24
N THR A 82 -3.23 7.75 -1.51
CA THR A 82 -4.12 8.69 -2.21
C THR A 82 -5.54 8.15 -2.27
N LEU A 83 -5.74 6.90 -2.69
CA LEU A 83 -7.08 6.33 -2.79
C LEU A 83 -7.78 6.20 -1.43
N LEU A 84 -7.08 5.75 -0.40
CA LEU A 84 -7.62 5.70 0.96
C LEU A 84 -8.02 7.10 1.44
N GLY A 85 -7.20 8.12 1.17
CA GLY A 85 -7.49 9.51 1.52
C GLY A 85 -8.57 10.19 0.67
N ASN A 86 -9.15 9.48 -0.32
CA ASN A 86 -10.33 9.92 -1.08
C ASN A 86 -11.58 9.10 -0.77
N LEU A 87 -11.51 8.15 0.17
CA LEU A 87 -12.71 7.46 0.65
C LEU A 87 -13.60 8.41 1.46
N PRO A 88 -14.92 8.15 1.55
CA PRO A 88 -15.82 8.96 2.36
C PRO A 88 -15.30 9.17 3.79
N GLY A 89 -15.16 10.44 4.20
CA GLY A 89 -14.71 10.84 5.55
C GLY A 89 -13.20 10.77 5.79
N TRP A 90 -12.43 10.22 4.86
CA TRP A 90 -10.97 10.15 4.94
C TRP A 90 -10.31 11.30 4.20
N GLU A 91 -9.17 11.75 4.71
CA GLU A 91 -8.35 12.77 4.08
C GLU A 91 -6.87 12.36 4.14
N SER A 92 -6.16 12.57 3.03
CA SER A 92 -4.70 12.48 2.99
C SER A 92 -4.08 13.78 3.49
N THR A 93 -3.12 13.68 4.39
CA THR A 93 -2.37 14.84 4.92
C THR A 93 -1.25 15.30 3.97
N GLY A 94 -1.07 14.60 2.84
CA GLY A 94 -0.08 14.88 1.82
C GLY A 94 1.34 14.42 2.15
N SER A 95 2.21 14.38 1.13
CA SER A 95 3.60 13.94 1.24
C SER A 95 4.55 14.96 1.88
N SER A 96 4.09 16.20 2.10
CA SER A 96 4.93 17.37 2.38
C SER A 96 4.77 17.99 3.77
N GLY A 97 3.93 17.43 4.66
CA GLY A 97 3.68 18.11 5.95
C GLY A 97 2.88 17.37 7.01
N GLY A 98 2.46 16.13 6.78
CA GLY A 98 1.82 15.30 7.79
C GLY A 98 2.84 14.44 8.52
N LEU A 99 2.83 14.49 9.85
CA LEU A 99 3.49 13.53 10.73
C LEU A 99 2.87 12.10 10.56
N ILE A 100 1.71 12.01 9.90
CA ILE A 100 0.87 10.82 9.70
C ILE A 100 0.28 10.81 8.28
N ASP A 101 -0.03 9.64 7.70
CA ASP A 101 -0.45 9.52 6.29
C ASP A 101 -1.89 9.95 6.02
N LEU A 102 -2.82 9.60 6.92
CA LEU A 102 -4.26 9.77 6.76
C LEU A 102 -4.94 10.24 8.06
N LYS A 103 -6.06 10.95 7.92
CA LYS A 103 -6.94 11.35 9.03
C LYS A 103 -8.40 11.04 8.69
N HIS A 104 -9.19 10.74 9.71
CA HIS A 104 -10.65 10.68 9.63
C HIS A 104 -11.23 11.33 10.89
N GLU A 105 -11.84 12.50 10.73
CA GLU A 105 -12.25 13.37 11.85
C GLU A 105 -13.50 12.86 12.59
N GLN A 106 -14.29 12.00 11.94
CA GLN A 106 -15.50 11.44 12.51
C GLN A 106 -15.24 10.08 13.19
N PRO A 107 -16.13 9.60 14.08
CA PRO A 107 -16.08 8.24 14.62
C PRO A 107 -15.90 7.16 13.54
N PHE A 108 -14.86 6.33 13.67
CA PHE A 108 -14.57 5.25 12.73
C PHE A 108 -14.10 3.96 13.43
N GLY A 109 -14.40 2.82 12.82
CA GLY A 109 -14.02 1.49 13.33
C GLY A 109 -14.69 1.12 14.65
N THR A 110 -14.21 0.06 15.28
CA THR A 110 -14.77 -0.59 16.47
C THR A 110 -14.82 0.36 17.67
N ARG A 111 -13.84 1.26 17.77
CA ARG A 111 -13.76 2.22 18.88
C ARG A 111 -14.66 3.45 18.72
N GLN A 112 -15.18 3.70 17.52
CA GLN A 112 -16.07 4.85 17.25
C GLN A 112 -15.45 6.18 17.74
N THR A 113 -14.17 6.41 17.42
CA THR A 113 -13.47 7.67 17.69
C THR A 113 -12.92 8.24 16.39
N PRO A 114 -12.53 9.52 16.35
CA PRO A 114 -11.68 10.04 15.29
C PRO A 114 -10.39 9.23 15.15
N VAL A 115 -9.80 9.27 13.96
CA VAL A 115 -8.72 8.38 13.56
C VAL A 115 -7.55 9.13 12.93
N LEU A 116 -6.38 8.63 13.28
CA LEU A 116 -5.07 8.96 12.75
C LEU A 116 -4.51 7.67 12.15
N ALA A 117 -4.05 7.63 10.89
CA ALA A 117 -3.57 6.39 10.30
C ALA A 117 -2.27 6.50 9.49
N GLU A 118 -1.43 5.47 9.63
CA GLU A 118 -0.27 5.21 8.77
C GLU A 118 -0.60 4.06 7.82
N VAL A 119 -0.23 4.17 6.54
CA VAL A 119 -0.47 3.16 5.51
C VAL A 119 0.80 2.37 5.22
N LYS A 120 0.68 1.04 5.16
CA LYS A 120 1.71 0.14 4.64
C LYS A 120 1.16 -0.74 3.54
N ASN A 121 1.82 -0.71 2.39
CA ASN A 121 1.45 -1.51 1.23
C ASN A 121 1.45 -3.03 1.52
N LYS A 122 2.44 -3.53 2.26
CA LYS A 122 2.54 -4.96 2.62
C LYS A 122 3.02 -5.13 4.06
N TYR A 123 2.50 -6.13 4.79
CA TYR A 123 2.92 -6.44 6.16
C TYR A 123 4.47 -6.50 6.34
N ASN A 124 5.19 -7.07 5.37
CA ASN A 124 6.64 -7.28 5.44
C ASN A 124 7.50 -6.02 5.18
N THR A 125 6.94 -4.84 4.91
CA THR A 125 7.75 -3.63 4.69
C THR A 125 8.33 -3.05 5.98
N MET A 126 7.96 -3.60 7.15
CA MET A 126 8.55 -3.20 8.41
C MET A 126 9.44 -4.31 8.99
N ASN A 127 10.72 -3.99 9.18
CA ASN A 127 11.52 -4.72 10.16
C ASN A 127 11.04 -4.34 11.58
N SER A 128 11.45 -5.12 12.59
CA SER A 128 11.05 -4.89 13.99
C SER A 128 11.31 -3.46 14.47
N GLY A 129 12.39 -2.82 14.00
CA GLY A 129 12.72 -1.42 14.30
C GLY A 129 11.67 -0.45 13.77
N SER A 130 11.39 -0.50 12.47
CA SER A 130 10.41 0.38 11.83
C SER A 130 8.98 0.22 12.39
N ALA A 131 8.58 -0.99 12.79
CA ALA A 131 7.32 -1.22 13.49
C ALA A 131 7.29 -0.51 14.86
N ALA A 132 8.36 -0.64 15.64
CA ALA A 132 8.49 0.03 16.93
C ALA A 132 8.51 1.57 16.80
N ASP A 133 9.08 2.09 15.71
CA ASP A 133 9.12 3.53 15.42
C ASP A 133 7.72 4.08 15.12
N VAL A 134 6.94 3.38 14.28
CA VAL A 134 5.54 3.76 14.00
C VAL A 134 4.71 3.74 15.29
N PHE A 135 4.85 2.70 16.12
CA PHE A 135 4.12 2.61 17.38
C PHE A 135 4.50 3.72 18.35
N THR A 136 5.79 4.00 18.50
CA THR A 136 6.28 5.11 19.32
C THR A 136 5.75 6.45 18.80
N ARG A 137 5.66 6.62 17.48
CA ARG A 137 5.10 7.81 16.86
C ARG A 137 3.61 7.97 17.15
N PHE A 138 2.82 6.89 17.09
CA PHE A 138 1.43 6.90 17.53
C PHE A 138 1.27 7.28 19.00
N GLN A 139 2.12 6.74 19.90
CA GLN A 139 2.09 7.13 21.31
C GLN A 139 2.37 8.63 21.49
N LYS A 140 3.29 9.20 20.71
CA LYS A 140 3.55 10.65 20.71
C LYS A 140 2.32 11.45 20.26
N TYR A 141 1.60 11.03 19.21
CA TYR A 141 0.35 11.72 18.83
C TYR A 141 -0.70 11.68 19.92
N LEU A 142 -0.92 10.50 20.50
CA LEU A 142 -1.92 10.31 21.55
C LEU A 142 -1.56 11.05 22.86
N SER A 143 -0.32 11.54 22.99
CA SER A 143 0.08 12.43 24.09
C SER A 143 -0.30 13.91 23.86
N ILE A 144 -0.60 14.30 22.62
CA ILE A 144 -1.06 15.66 22.27
C ILE A 144 -2.53 15.79 22.72
N PRO A 145 -2.91 16.85 23.46
CA PRO A 145 -4.27 17.02 23.97
C PRO A 145 -5.37 16.90 22.91
N GLU A 146 -5.14 17.43 21.71
CA GLU A 146 -6.05 17.36 20.57
C GLU A 146 -6.36 15.91 20.14
N TYR A 147 -5.35 15.02 20.18
CA TYR A 147 -5.47 13.65 19.67
C TYR A 147 -5.61 12.59 20.77
N LYS A 148 -5.68 13.00 22.03
CA LYS A 148 -5.69 12.09 23.20
C LYS A 148 -6.77 11.01 23.13
N HIS A 149 -7.91 11.31 22.51
CA HIS A 149 -9.05 10.39 22.39
C HIS A 149 -9.11 9.63 21.06
N TYR A 150 -8.19 9.89 20.14
CA TYR A 150 -8.17 9.28 18.83
C TYR A 150 -7.78 7.80 18.90
N THR A 151 -8.08 7.09 17.82
CA THR A 151 -7.50 5.78 17.51
C THR A 151 -6.41 5.96 16.47
N CYS A 152 -5.26 5.36 16.69
CA CYS A 152 -4.21 5.25 15.69
C CYS A 152 -4.31 3.90 14.97
N TYR A 153 -4.46 3.91 13.65
CA TYR A 153 -4.41 2.69 12.83
C TYR A 153 -3.09 2.58 12.08
N LEU A 154 -2.50 1.40 12.13
CA LEU A 154 -1.63 0.94 11.06
C LEU A 154 -2.49 0.18 10.05
N VAL A 155 -2.74 0.82 8.90
CA VAL A 155 -3.49 0.24 7.78
C VAL A 155 -2.55 -0.63 6.97
N GLN A 156 -2.88 -1.92 6.84
CA GLN A 156 -2.14 -2.86 6.00
C GLN A 156 -2.95 -3.19 4.76
N VAL A 157 -2.44 -2.78 3.59
CA VAL A 157 -3.12 -3.04 2.31
C VAL A 157 -3.10 -4.53 2.00
N ILE A 158 -1.89 -5.12 1.95
CA ILE A 158 -1.70 -6.56 1.79
C ILE A 158 -1.22 -7.18 3.10
N GLN A 159 -2.10 -7.92 3.76
CA GLN A 159 -1.87 -8.54 5.07
C GLN A 159 -1.22 -9.93 4.95
N LYS A 160 -0.44 -10.32 5.96
CA LYS A 160 0.11 -11.69 6.06
C LYS A 160 -0.89 -12.69 6.66
N SER A 161 -1.74 -12.23 7.56
CA SER A 161 -2.80 -13.00 8.21
C SER A 161 -4.03 -12.11 8.33
N VAL A 162 -5.22 -12.72 8.27
CA VAL A 162 -6.47 -11.98 8.44
C VAL A 162 -6.49 -11.30 9.81
N HIS A 163 -6.76 -10.01 9.82
CA HIS A 163 -7.04 -9.25 11.03
C HIS A 163 -7.80 -7.99 10.63
N ASP A 164 -8.89 -7.70 11.33
CA ASP A 164 -9.69 -6.52 11.08
C ASP A 164 -9.90 -5.80 12.39
N ASP A 165 -9.30 -4.61 12.48
CA ASP A 165 -9.48 -3.69 13.59
C ASP A 165 -9.21 -4.34 14.95
N VAL A 166 -7.95 -4.73 15.17
CA VAL A 166 -7.48 -5.37 16.40
C VAL A 166 -6.37 -4.55 17.06
N PRO A 167 -6.24 -4.55 18.40
CA PRO A 167 -5.11 -3.88 19.03
C PRO A 167 -3.78 -4.37 18.50
N TRP A 168 -2.88 -3.45 18.20
CA TRP A 168 -1.54 -3.78 17.73
C TRP A 168 -0.64 -4.14 18.92
N VAL A 169 -0.06 -5.34 18.88
CA VAL A 169 0.90 -5.81 19.88
C VAL A 169 2.30 -5.77 19.26
N ILE A 170 3.21 -5.04 19.89
CA ILE A 170 4.62 -5.04 19.52
C ILE A 170 5.46 -5.64 20.65
N SER A 171 6.30 -6.60 20.27
CA SER A 171 7.28 -7.20 21.19
C SER A 171 8.11 -6.11 21.87
N GLN A 172 8.25 -6.17 23.19
CA GLN A 172 8.94 -5.19 24.04
C GLN A 172 8.27 -3.81 24.20
N ARG A 173 7.21 -3.47 23.43
CA ARG A 173 6.44 -2.21 23.58
C ARG A 173 5.05 -2.42 24.18
N GLY A 174 4.56 -3.66 24.18
CA GLY A 174 3.27 -4.02 24.76
C GLY A 174 2.11 -3.79 23.81
N LYS A 175 0.94 -3.51 24.39
CA LYS A 175 -0.35 -3.33 23.72
C LYS A 175 -1.00 -2.06 24.23
N GLN A 176 -1.61 -1.28 23.34
CA GLN A 176 -2.44 -0.14 23.70
C GLN A 176 -3.75 -0.22 22.91
N GLU A 177 -4.90 -0.12 23.58
CA GLU A 177 -6.21 -0.42 22.95
C GLU A 177 -6.57 0.51 21.79
N ASN A 178 -6.11 1.76 21.83
CA ASN A 178 -6.32 2.75 20.78
C ASN A 178 -5.14 2.86 19.79
N ILE A 179 -4.20 1.91 19.77
CA ILE A 179 -3.24 1.71 18.69
C ILE A 179 -3.50 0.34 18.08
N ARG A 180 -3.91 0.30 16.81
CA ARG A 180 -4.59 -0.88 16.24
C ARG A 180 -4.09 -1.20 14.82
N LEU A 181 -4.21 -2.46 14.43
CA LEU A 181 -4.04 -2.93 13.07
C LEU A 181 -5.40 -2.99 12.39
N ILE A 182 -5.48 -2.58 11.13
CA ILE A 182 -6.68 -2.73 10.31
C ILE A 182 -6.29 -3.05 8.86
N SER A 183 -7.06 -3.92 8.20
CA SER A 183 -6.88 -4.19 6.77
C SER A 183 -7.35 -2.99 5.95
N ALA A 184 -6.73 -2.74 4.79
CA ALA A 184 -7.32 -1.79 3.85
C ALA A 184 -8.71 -2.26 3.42
N ALA A 185 -8.91 -3.56 3.16
CA ALA A 185 -10.21 -4.13 2.83
C ALA A 185 -11.31 -3.71 3.82
N LYS A 186 -11.02 -3.76 5.13
CA LYS A 186 -11.94 -3.32 6.17
C LYS A 186 -12.15 -1.81 6.18
N VAL A 187 -11.11 -1.03 5.91
CA VAL A 187 -11.27 0.43 5.76
C VAL A 187 -12.22 0.74 4.61
N TYR A 188 -12.02 0.11 3.45
CA TYR A 188 -12.92 0.25 2.29
C TYR A 188 -14.35 -0.19 2.63
N GLU A 189 -14.55 -1.35 3.27
CA GLU A 189 -15.87 -1.83 3.70
C GLU A 189 -16.57 -0.80 4.61
N LEU A 190 -15.88 -0.31 5.65
CA LEU A 190 -16.48 0.60 6.62
C LEU A 190 -16.77 1.98 6.04
N SER A 191 -15.92 2.49 5.14
CA SER A 191 -16.12 3.80 4.52
C SER A 191 -17.20 3.79 3.44
N THR A 192 -17.39 2.67 2.74
CA THR A 192 -18.32 2.56 1.61
C THR A 192 -19.65 1.88 1.96
N GLY A 193 -19.67 1.10 3.04
CA GLY A 193 -20.76 0.18 3.35
C GLY A 193 -20.80 -1.08 2.49
N ASP A 194 -19.82 -1.28 1.59
CA ASP A 194 -19.75 -2.42 0.68
C ASP A 194 -18.55 -3.32 1.00
N LYS A 195 -18.83 -4.57 1.41
CA LYS A 195 -17.80 -5.60 1.66
C LYS A 195 -16.97 -5.95 0.42
N SER A 196 -17.52 -5.75 -0.77
CA SER A 196 -16.85 -6.05 -2.03
C SER A 196 -16.05 -4.86 -2.60
N SER A 197 -16.01 -3.72 -1.91
CA SER A 197 -15.37 -2.49 -2.41
C SER A 197 -13.89 -2.67 -2.73
N PHE A 198 -13.11 -3.38 -1.91
CA PHE A 198 -11.69 -3.61 -2.17
C PHE A 198 -11.42 -4.59 -3.34
N PRO A 199 -12.11 -5.73 -3.47
CA PRO A 199 -12.07 -6.53 -4.70
C PRO A 199 -12.55 -5.78 -5.96
N LYS A 200 -13.60 -4.95 -5.85
CA LYS A 200 -14.10 -4.11 -6.96
C LYS A 200 -13.04 -3.11 -7.41
N LEU A 201 -12.32 -2.48 -6.48
CA LEU A 201 -11.19 -1.61 -6.79
C LEU A 201 -10.13 -2.36 -7.61
N PHE A 202 -9.75 -3.57 -7.21
CA PHE A 202 -8.78 -4.36 -7.95
C PHE A 202 -9.26 -4.69 -9.38
N SER A 203 -10.54 -5.07 -9.53
CA SER A 203 -11.17 -5.27 -10.83
C SER A 203 -11.17 -4.00 -11.69
N ALA A 204 -11.46 -2.84 -11.10
CA ALA A 204 -11.45 -1.55 -11.78
C ALA A 204 -10.04 -1.19 -12.31
N VAL A 205 -9.00 -1.39 -11.49
CA VAL A 205 -7.60 -1.21 -11.93
C VAL A 205 -7.27 -2.11 -13.11
N ARG A 206 -7.68 -3.38 -13.09
CA ARG A 206 -7.47 -4.30 -14.21
C ARG A 206 -8.15 -3.80 -15.49
N GLN A 207 -9.40 -3.36 -15.39
CA GLN A 207 -10.14 -2.82 -16.54
C GLN A 207 -9.48 -1.57 -17.13
N ILE A 208 -8.91 -0.69 -16.31
CA ILE A 208 -8.14 0.47 -16.79
C ILE A 208 -6.91 0.00 -17.58
N LEU A 209 -6.19 -1.00 -17.07
CA LEU A 209 -5.03 -1.58 -17.78
C LEU A 209 -5.42 -2.18 -19.13
N GLU A 210 -6.58 -2.85 -19.20
CA GLU A 210 -7.10 -3.40 -20.45
C GLU A 210 -7.51 -2.30 -21.44
N ILE A 211 -8.36 -1.37 -21.00
CA ILE A 211 -9.01 -0.38 -21.87
C ILE A 211 -8.06 0.74 -22.28
N LYS A 212 -7.23 1.25 -21.36
CA LYS A 212 -6.39 2.45 -21.57
C LYS A 212 -4.94 2.14 -21.89
N HIS A 213 -4.46 0.97 -21.45
CA HIS A 213 -3.06 0.57 -21.61
C HIS A 213 -2.87 -0.62 -22.55
N GLY A 214 -3.95 -1.16 -23.12
CA GLY A 214 -3.90 -2.21 -24.13
C GLY A 214 -3.37 -3.54 -23.60
N MET A 215 -3.40 -3.75 -22.28
CA MET A 215 -3.05 -5.04 -21.71
C MET A 215 -4.16 -6.06 -22.02
N THR A 216 -3.77 -7.29 -22.29
CA THR A 216 -4.69 -8.42 -22.44
C THR A 216 -4.35 -9.43 -21.37
N PHE A 217 -5.36 -9.88 -20.62
CA PHE A 217 -5.22 -10.96 -19.65
C PHE A 217 -5.97 -12.17 -20.21
N ASP A 218 -5.23 -13.13 -20.74
CA ASP A 218 -5.84 -14.35 -21.26
C ASP A 218 -6.25 -15.31 -20.12
N ALA A 219 -6.77 -16.49 -20.48
CA ALA A 219 -7.21 -17.46 -19.47
C ALA A 219 -6.06 -17.93 -18.56
N GLU A 220 -4.83 -18.00 -19.06
CA GLU A 220 -3.65 -18.39 -18.27
C GLU A 220 -3.27 -17.27 -17.30
N ASP A 221 -3.23 -16.03 -17.77
CA ASP A 221 -2.99 -14.85 -16.92
C ASP A 221 -4.00 -14.76 -15.78
N LEU A 222 -5.29 -14.96 -16.10
CA LEU A 222 -6.37 -14.92 -15.11
C LEU A 222 -6.23 -16.05 -14.07
N ASN A 223 -5.78 -17.24 -14.49
CA ASN A 223 -5.50 -18.34 -13.57
C ASN A 223 -4.33 -18.03 -12.64
N VAL A 224 -3.23 -17.46 -13.16
CA VAL A 224 -2.08 -17.02 -12.36
C VAL A 224 -2.52 -15.94 -11.37
N LEU A 225 -3.30 -14.96 -11.84
CA LEU A 225 -3.79 -13.87 -11.01
C LEU A 225 -4.70 -14.39 -9.89
N GLN A 226 -5.59 -15.34 -10.18
CA GLN A 226 -6.43 -15.96 -9.15
C GLN A 226 -5.59 -16.68 -8.10
N ARG A 227 -4.48 -17.34 -8.48
CA ARG A 227 -3.55 -17.96 -7.51
C ARG A 227 -2.86 -16.92 -6.63
N ILE A 228 -2.48 -15.77 -7.19
CA ILE A 228 -1.88 -14.65 -6.44
C ILE A 228 -2.90 -14.08 -5.45
N LEU A 229 -4.13 -13.81 -5.89
CA LEU A 229 -5.22 -13.30 -5.05
C LEU A 229 -5.58 -14.30 -3.95
N ASN A 230 -5.66 -15.58 -4.29
CA ASN A 230 -5.83 -16.64 -3.30
C ASN A 230 -4.68 -16.61 -2.29
N GLY A 231 -3.44 -16.26 -2.65
CA GLY A 231 -2.33 -16.11 -1.71
C GLY A 231 -2.42 -14.89 -0.77
N ALA A 232 -3.36 -13.97 -0.99
CA ALA A 232 -3.45 -12.70 -0.27
C ALA A 232 -4.71 -12.66 0.63
N PRO A 233 -4.56 -12.78 1.96
CA PRO A 233 -5.67 -12.72 2.92
C PRO A 233 -6.61 -11.53 2.75
N SER A 234 -6.10 -10.36 2.35
CA SER A 234 -6.87 -9.14 2.10
C SER A 234 -7.98 -9.28 1.03
N PHE A 235 -7.93 -10.34 0.21
CA PHE A 235 -8.91 -10.60 -0.86
C PHE A 235 -9.83 -11.79 -0.57
N ARG A 236 -9.73 -12.40 0.62
CA ARG A 236 -10.52 -13.58 1.01
C ARG A 236 -11.70 -13.28 1.94
N ALA A 237 -11.89 -12.01 2.33
CA ALA A 237 -12.87 -11.57 3.33
C ALA A 237 -14.25 -11.28 2.71
#